data_AF-A0A3P9P9R7-F1
#
_entry.id   AF-A0A3P9P9R7-F1
#
_cell.length_a   1.000
_cell.length_b   1.000
_cell.length_c   1.000
_cell.angle_alpha   90.00
_cell.angle_beta   90.00
_cell.angle_gamma   90.00
#
_symmetry.space_group_name_H-M   'P 1'
#
loop_
_entity.id
_entity.type
_entity.pdbx_description
1 polymer ?
#
loop_
_entity_poly.entity_id
_entity_poly.type
_entity_poly.pdbx_seq_one_letter_code
_entity_poly.pdbx_strand_id
1 'polypeptide(L)'
;MEDGKEVSTNSLLKDECYSNFLDEDFDVKTYTAQAIHHAVIAEQLAKLAQGISQLDKELHSQVVARHEDLLAQATGIESLEGVLQMMQTRISALQAAVERMRTKIVDPYNKIVGRITQLARLQVACDLLRRIIRILYLSKRLQGQLQGGSREITKAAQSINELGKAFSLLVFTLHLCQAAVCDFQIYRKSFRFLMCSM
;
A
#
# COMPACT_ATOMS: atom_id res chain seq x y z
N MET A 1 38.25 -43.35 -93.39
CA MET A 1 38.61 -42.93 -92.01
C MET A 1 38.06 -41.51 -91.83
N GLU A 2 36.76 -41.39 -91.62
CA GLU A 2 36.05 -40.12 -91.41
C GLU A 2 34.79 -40.51 -90.64
N ASP A 3 34.79 -40.40 -89.31
CA ASP A 3 33.57 -40.59 -88.49
C ASP A 3 33.71 -40.03 -87.06
N GLY A 4 34.96 -39.83 -86.59
CA GLY A 4 35.20 -39.33 -85.23
C GLY A 4 35.08 -37.82 -85.00
N LYS A 5 34.86 -37.01 -86.05
CA LYS A 5 34.93 -35.54 -85.95
C LYS A 5 33.57 -34.83 -85.90
N GLU A 6 32.50 -35.43 -86.44
CA GLU A 6 31.16 -34.83 -86.48
C GLU A 6 30.33 -35.02 -85.19
N VAL A 7 30.63 -36.05 -84.40
CA VAL A 7 29.91 -36.33 -83.14
C VAL A 7 30.26 -35.32 -82.06
N SER A 8 31.51 -34.84 -82.02
CA SER A 8 31.99 -33.88 -81.03
C SER A 8 31.59 -32.43 -81.32
N THR A 9 31.26 -32.10 -82.57
CA THR A 9 30.78 -30.75 -82.94
C THR A 9 29.27 -30.63 -82.70
N ASN A 10 28.51 -31.69 -82.96
CA ASN A 10 27.07 -31.73 -82.71
C ASN A 10 26.67 -31.67 -81.24
N SER A 11 27.53 -32.11 -80.30
CA SER A 11 27.27 -31.97 -78.87
C SER A 11 27.47 -30.53 -78.39
N LEU A 12 28.45 -29.81 -78.95
CA LEU A 12 28.71 -28.40 -78.65
C LEU A 12 27.57 -27.50 -79.14
N LEU A 13 27.02 -27.79 -80.32
CA LEU A 13 25.93 -27.00 -80.94
C LEU A 13 24.55 -27.19 -80.27
N LYS A 14 24.42 -28.18 -79.37
CA LYS A 14 23.19 -28.43 -78.59
C LYS A 14 23.19 -27.78 -77.22
N ASP A 15 24.30 -27.20 -76.81
CA ASP A 15 24.41 -26.50 -75.54
C ASP A 15 23.70 -25.14 -75.64
N GLU A 16 22.75 -24.93 -74.73
CA GLU A 16 21.92 -23.72 -74.65
C GLU A 16 22.77 -22.44 -74.53
N CYS A 17 23.98 -22.56 -73.97
CA CYS A 17 24.97 -21.49 -73.86
C CYS A 17 25.41 -20.92 -75.24
N TYR A 18 25.47 -21.76 -76.28
CA TYR A 18 25.93 -21.35 -77.61
C TYR A 18 24.78 -21.01 -78.56
N SER A 19 23.52 -21.27 -78.17
CA SER A 19 22.32 -21.06 -79.01
C SER A 19 22.24 -19.65 -79.60
N ASN A 20 22.56 -18.62 -78.81
CA ASN A 20 22.55 -17.22 -79.26
C ASN A 20 23.58 -16.92 -80.36
N PHE A 21 24.70 -17.65 -80.43
CA PHE A 21 25.73 -17.46 -81.45
C PHE A 21 25.41 -18.19 -82.77
N LEU A 22 24.38 -19.04 -82.77
CA LEU A 22 23.94 -19.83 -83.92
C LEU A 22 22.75 -19.19 -84.66
N ASP A 23 22.26 -18.05 -84.18
CA ASP A 23 21.14 -17.31 -84.77
C ASP A 23 21.58 -16.57 -86.05
N GLU A 24 20.73 -16.56 -87.09
CA GLU A 24 21.11 -16.00 -88.41
C GLU A 24 21.34 -14.48 -88.37
N ASP A 25 20.70 -13.79 -87.42
CA ASP A 25 20.79 -12.33 -87.20
C ASP A 25 21.72 -11.96 -86.03
N PHE A 26 22.66 -12.84 -85.65
CA PHE A 26 23.53 -12.61 -84.50
C PHE A 26 24.32 -11.30 -84.58
N ASP A 27 23.94 -10.33 -83.75
CA ASP A 27 24.65 -9.07 -83.60
C ASP A 27 25.61 -9.11 -82.40
N VAL A 28 26.90 -9.21 -82.72
CA VAL A 28 28.01 -9.16 -81.76
C VAL A 28 27.91 -7.94 -80.84
N LYS A 29 27.48 -6.77 -81.36
CA LYS A 29 27.43 -5.52 -80.57
C LYS A 29 26.33 -5.58 -79.51
N THR A 30 25.15 -6.07 -79.88
CA THR A 30 24.02 -6.23 -78.97
C THR A 30 24.30 -7.33 -77.93
N TYR A 31 24.84 -8.48 -78.36
CA TYR A 31 25.22 -9.55 -77.43
C TYR A 31 26.30 -9.11 -76.44
N THR A 32 27.35 -8.42 -76.90
CA THR A 32 28.40 -7.89 -76.01
C THR A 32 27.86 -6.84 -75.05
N ALA A 33 26.98 -5.94 -75.50
CA ALA A 33 26.33 -4.97 -74.62
C ALA A 33 25.47 -5.64 -73.54
N GLN A 34 24.72 -6.69 -73.90
CA GLN A 34 23.88 -7.45 -72.97
C GLN A 34 24.72 -8.29 -71.98
N ALA A 35 25.80 -8.90 -72.46
CA ALA A 35 26.75 -9.63 -71.62
C ALA A 35 27.43 -8.68 -70.61
N ILE A 36 27.82 -7.48 -71.04
CA ILE A 36 28.35 -6.43 -70.15
C ILE A 36 27.28 -6.03 -69.11
N HIS A 37 26.03 -5.83 -69.52
CA HIS A 37 24.94 -5.49 -68.60
C HIS A 37 24.68 -6.59 -67.55
N HIS A 38 24.67 -7.87 -67.95
CA HIS A 38 24.55 -8.99 -67.01
C HIS A 38 25.75 -9.09 -66.06
N ALA A 39 26.97 -8.82 -66.54
CA ALA A 39 28.15 -8.77 -65.69
C ALA A 39 28.03 -7.66 -64.63
N VAL A 40 27.49 -6.49 -65.01
CA VAL A 40 27.19 -5.39 -64.06
C VAL A 40 26.12 -5.81 -63.05
N ILE A 41 25.04 -6.48 -63.45
CA ILE A 41 24.02 -7.00 -62.53
C ILE A 41 24.61 -8.01 -61.55
N ALA A 42 25.42 -8.94 -62.04
CA ALA A 42 26.09 -9.94 -61.21
C ALA A 42 27.04 -9.28 -60.19
N GLU A 43 27.75 -8.23 -60.59
CA GLU A 43 28.59 -7.43 -59.69
C GLU A 43 27.75 -6.74 -58.59
N GLN A 44 26.60 -6.16 -58.93
CA GLN A 44 25.71 -5.53 -57.94
C GLN A 44 25.09 -6.56 -56.97
N LEU A 45 24.71 -7.73 -57.47
CA LEU A 45 24.26 -8.85 -56.63
C LEU A 45 25.36 -9.33 -55.68
N ALA A 46 26.60 -9.43 -56.17
CA ALA A 46 27.75 -9.79 -55.34
C ALA A 46 28.00 -8.74 -54.25
N LYS A 47 27.92 -7.44 -54.57
CA LYS A 47 28.02 -6.34 -53.58
C LYS A 47 26.90 -6.39 -52.54
N LEU A 48 25.67 -6.68 -52.95
CA LEU A 48 24.54 -6.81 -52.02
C LEU A 48 24.72 -8.01 -51.09
N ALA A 49 25.12 -9.17 -51.62
CA ALA A 49 25.40 -10.36 -50.82
C ALA A 49 26.55 -10.13 -49.82
N GLN A 50 27.58 -9.40 -50.23
CA GLN A 50 28.66 -8.96 -49.36
C GLN A 50 28.14 -8.02 -48.26
N GLY A 51 27.29 -7.05 -48.61
CA GLY A 51 26.66 -6.13 -47.66
C GLY A 51 25.80 -6.85 -46.62
N ILE A 52 25.00 -7.84 -47.05
CA ILE A 52 24.20 -8.69 -46.14
C ILE A 52 25.11 -9.44 -45.18
N SER A 53 26.20 -10.03 -45.69
CA SER A 53 27.16 -10.77 -44.87
C SER A 53 27.91 -9.88 -43.87
N GLN A 54 28.17 -8.62 -44.23
CA GLN A 54 28.75 -7.63 -43.32
C GLN A 54 27.75 -7.21 -42.23
N LEU A 55 26.50 -6.97 -42.62
CA LEU A 55 25.44 -6.61 -41.68
C LEU A 55 25.21 -7.73 -40.66
N ASP A 56 25.21 -8.98 -41.11
CA ASP A 56 25.04 -10.15 -40.24
C ASP A 56 26.17 -10.29 -39.21
N LYS A 57 27.43 -10.09 -39.65
CA LYS A 57 28.59 -10.05 -38.74
C LYS A 57 28.50 -8.93 -37.72
N GLU A 58 28.12 -7.73 -38.15
CA GLU A 58 28.01 -6.57 -37.27
C GLU A 58 26.87 -6.77 -36.25
N LEU A 59 25.73 -7.28 -36.70
CA LEU A 59 24.59 -7.60 -35.84
C LEU A 59 24.98 -8.65 -34.80
N HIS A 60 25.65 -9.73 -35.23
CA HIS A 60 26.15 -10.73 -34.30
C HIS A 60 27.14 -10.14 -33.29
N SER A 61 28.08 -9.31 -33.75
CA SER A 61 29.05 -8.64 -32.88
C SER A 61 28.36 -7.75 -31.84
N GLN A 62 27.34 -6.98 -32.23
CA GLN A 62 26.59 -6.12 -31.30
C GLN A 62 25.78 -6.93 -30.30
N VAL A 63 25.17 -8.04 -30.73
CA VAL A 63 24.42 -8.95 -29.85
C VAL A 63 25.36 -9.58 -28.82
N VAL A 64 26.50 -10.10 -29.26
CA VAL A 64 27.49 -10.70 -28.36
C VAL A 64 28.08 -9.67 -27.40
N ALA A 65 28.39 -8.47 -27.89
CA ALA A 65 28.95 -7.40 -27.07
C ALA A 65 28.02 -6.95 -25.93
N ARG A 66 26.69 -7.07 -26.11
CA ARG A 66 25.70 -6.60 -25.11
C ARG A 66 25.01 -7.70 -24.32
N HIS A 67 25.20 -8.98 -24.65
CA HIS A 67 24.46 -10.05 -23.98
C HIS A 67 24.79 -10.16 -22.48
N GLU A 68 26.05 -9.90 -22.09
CA GLU A 68 26.49 -9.98 -20.69
C GLU A 68 25.82 -8.87 -19.88
N ASP A 69 25.76 -7.66 -20.42
CA ASP A 69 25.13 -6.52 -19.75
C ASP A 69 23.63 -6.73 -19.58
N LEU A 70 22.94 -7.26 -20.59
CA LEU A 70 21.50 -7.59 -20.54
C LEU A 70 21.21 -8.69 -19.52
N LEU A 71 22.05 -9.74 -19.48
CA LEU A 71 21.94 -10.81 -18.49
C LEU A 71 22.21 -10.29 -17.08
N ALA A 72 23.26 -9.50 -16.88
CA ALA A 72 23.58 -8.88 -15.60
C ALA A 72 22.45 -7.97 -15.12
N GLN A 73 21.83 -7.20 -16.01
CA GLN A 73 20.65 -6.40 -15.69
C GLN A 73 19.45 -7.27 -15.30
N ALA A 74 19.17 -8.35 -16.04
CA ALA A 74 18.08 -9.27 -15.73
C ALA A 74 18.26 -9.91 -14.34
N THR A 75 19.46 -10.42 -14.04
CA THR A 75 19.80 -10.96 -12.71
C THR A 75 19.74 -9.89 -11.62
N GLY A 76 20.14 -8.66 -11.93
CA GLY A 76 20.01 -7.52 -11.01
C GLY A 76 18.56 -7.19 -10.66
N ILE A 77 17.67 -7.24 -11.64
CA ILE A 77 16.22 -7.04 -11.44
C ILE A 77 15.64 -8.17 -10.57
N GLU A 78 15.99 -9.42 -10.86
CA GLU A 78 15.52 -10.58 -10.07
C GLU A 78 15.99 -10.49 -8.60
N SER A 79 17.24 -10.07 -8.38
CA SER A 79 17.76 -9.84 -7.02
C SER A 79 16.98 -8.74 -6.29
N LEU A 80 16.69 -7.63 -6.97
CA LEU A 80 15.92 -6.52 -6.41
C LEU A 80 14.49 -6.94 -6.07
N GLU A 81 13.85 -7.73 -6.93
CA GLU A 81 12.52 -8.30 -6.67
C GLU A 81 12.52 -9.15 -5.39
N GLY A 82 13.56 -9.97 -5.19
CA GLY A 82 13.74 -10.71 -3.94
C GLY A 82 13.85 -9.82 -2.70
N VAL A 83 14.60 -8.71 -2.79
CA VAL A 83 14.73 -7.73 -1.69
C VAL A 83 13.38 -7.04 -1.41
N LEU A 84 12.66 -6.63 -2.45
CA LEU A 84 11.35 -5.99 -2.32
C LEU A 84 10.33 -6.94 -1.69
N GLN A 85 10.32 -8.22 -2.08
CA GLN A 85 9.45 -9.23 -1.50
C GLN A 85 9.75 -9.45 -0.01
N MET A 86 11.03 -9.45 0.37
CA MET A 86 11.46 -9.52 1.77
C MET A 86 11.01 -8.29 2.56
N MET A 87 11.15 -7.09 1.99
CA MET A 87 10.66 -5.85 2.62
C MET A 87 9.15 -5.89 2.83
N GLN A 88 8.38 -6.28 1.82
CA GLN A 88 6.93 -6.40 1.90
C GLN A 88 6.49 -7.35 3.02
N THR A 89 7.17 -8.49 3.13
CA THR A 89 6.92 -9.46 4.20
C THR A 89 7.21 -8.86 5.59
N ARG A 90 8.32 -8.14 5.73
CA ARG A 90 8.69 -7.48 7.01
C ARG A 90 7.72 -6.36 7.39
N ILE A 91 7.30 -5.55 6.42
CA ILE A 91 6.29 -4.49 6.63
C ILE A 91 4.98 -5.12 7.10
N SER A 92 4.53 -6.19 6.45
CA SER A 92 3.30 -6.91 6.84
C SER A 92 3.40 -7.47 8.27
N ALA A 93 4.56 -8.03 8.64
CA ALA A 93 4.80 -8.52 9.99
C ALA A 93 4.80 -7.38 11.02
N LEU A 94 5.36 -6.21 10.68
CA LEU A 94 5.37 -5.02 11.53
C LEU A 94 3.95 -4.47 11.72
N GLN A 95 3.16 -4.35 10.65
CA GLN A 95 1.75 -3.96 10.73
C GLN A 95 0.97 -4.89 11.66
N ALA A 96 1.14 -6.20 11.53
CA ALA A 96 0.52 -7.17 12.43
C ALA A 96 0.99 -7.02 13.88
N ALA A 97 2.26 -6.64 14.12
CA ALA A 97 2.77 -6.38 15.46
C ALA A 97 2.14 -5.12 16.08
N VAL A 98 1.99 -4.05 15.31
CA VAL A 98 1.32 -2.81 15.73
C VAL A 98 -0.14 -3.08 16.08
N GLU A 99 -0.87 -3.83 15.26
CA GLU A 99 -2.27 -4.21 15.57
C GLU A 99 -2.38 -5.07 16.84
N ARG A 100 -1.43 -5.99 17.07
CA ARG A 100 -1.34 -6.72 18.34
C ARG A 100 -1.05 -5.79 19.52
N MET A 101 -0.24 -4.75 19.35
CA MET A 101 0.00 -3.76 20.42
C MET A 101 -1.26 -2.93 20.69
N ARG A 102 -1.97 -2.49 19.65
CA ARG A 102 -3.25 -1.77 19.79
C ARG A 102 -4.25 -2.58 20.62
N THR A 103 -4.49 -3.83 20.24
CA THR A 103 -5.44 -4.71 20.94
C THR A 103 -5.02 -5.05 22.37
N LYS A 104 -3.71 -5.13 22.66
CA LYS A 104 -3.20 -5.46 24.01
C LYS A 104 -2.99 -4.25 24.93
N ILE A 105 -2.89 -3.04 24.39
CA ILE A 105 -2.54 -1.84 25.16
C ILE A 105 -3.66 -0.81 25.09
N VAL A 106 -4.02 -0.39 23.88
CA VAL A 106 -4.95 0.72 23.64
C VAL A 106 -6.37 0.33 24.08
N ASP A 107 -6.84 -0.86 23.70
CA ASP A 107 -8.20 -1.30 24.07
C ASP A 107 -8.37 -1.50 25.58
N PRO A 108 -7.45 -2.19 26.30
CA PRO A 108 -7.52 -2.29 27.76
C PRO A 108 -7.40 -0.94 28.45
N TYR A 109 -6.55 -0.03 27.97
CA TYR A 109 -6.44 1.32 28.50
C TYR A 109 -7.79 2.06 28.42
N ASN A 110 -8.43 2.04 27.25
CA ASN A 110 -9.74 2.67 27.07
C ASN A 110 -10.81 2.05 27.98
N LYS A 111 -10.78 0.72 28.17
CA LYS A 111 -11.67 0.03 29.12
C LYS A 111 -11.42 0.48 30.56
N ILE A 112 -10.17 0.63 30.98
CA ILE A 112 -9.79 1.09 32.32
C ILE A 112 -10.28 2.52 32.55
N VAL A 113 -10.01 3.44 31.61
CA VAL A 113 -10.49 4.83 31.70
C VAL A 113 -12.01 4.88 31.82
N GLY A 114 -12.72 4.06 31.02
CA GLY A 114 -14.17 3.91 31.13
C GLY A 114 -14.63 3.45 32.52
N ARG A 115 -13.97 2.43 33.09
CA ARG A 115 -14.26 1.92 34.44
C ARG A 115 -13.93 2.91 35.54
N ILE A 116 -12.82 3.65 35.46
CA ILE A 116 -12.45 4.71 36.41
C ILE A 116 -13.54 5.79 36.41
N THR A 117 -14.03 6.18 35.24
CA THR A 117 -15.12 7.15 35.11
C THR A 117 -16.41 6.65 35.78
N GLN A 118 -16.76 5.38 35.54
CA GLN A 118 -17.93 4.76 36.18
C GLN A 118 -17.77 4.71 37.70
N LEU A 119 -16.60 4.33 38.20
CA LEU A 119 -16.30 4.28 39.62
C LEU A 119 -16.42 5.66 40.27
N ALA A 120 -15.87 6.70 39.64
CA ALA A 120 -15.99 8.07 40.13
C ALA A 120 -17.46 8.52 40.25
N ARG A 121 -18.29 8.20 39.25
CA ARG A 121 -19.75 8.48 39.30
C ARG A 121 -20.43 7.71 40.42
N LEU A 122 -20.07 6.45 40.62
CA LEU A 122 -20.62 5.63 41.69
C LEU A 122 -20.24 6.16 43.07
N GLN A 123 -18.99 6.60 43.25
CA GLN A 123 -18.52 7.22 44.50
C GLN A 123 -19.35 8.46 44.83
N VAL A 124 -19.58 9.35 43.84
CA VAL A 124 -20.43 10.53 44.04
C VAL A 124 -21.86 10.14 44.40
N ALA A 125 -22.44 9.14 43.74
CA ALA A 125 -23.78 8.65 44.07
C ALA A 125 -23.85 8.09 45.50
N CYS A 126 -22.86 7.30 45.92
CA CYS A 126 -22.76 6.78 47.28
C CYS A 126 -22.63 7.88 48.33
N ASP A 127 -21.88 8.94 48.04
CA ASP A 127 -21.72 10.08 48.95
C ASP A 127 -23.01 10.91 49.05
N LEU A 128 -23.73 11.09 47.94
CA LEU A 128 -25.07 11.69 47.94
C LEU A 128 -26.03 10.87 48.78
N LEU A 129 -26.07 9.55 48.62
CA LEU A 129 -26.91 8.66 49.42
C LEU A 129 -26.60 8.77 50.92
N ARG A 130 -25.32 8.74 51.31
CA ARG A 130 -24.91 8.91 52.71
C ARG A 130 -25.38 10.24 53.30
N ARG A 131 -25.33 11.32 52.52
CA ARG A 131 -25.84 12.64 52.94
C ARG A 131 -27.35 12.66 53.07
N ILE A 132 -28.08 12.06 52.14
CA ILE A 132 -29.55 11.92 52.21
C ILE A 132 -29.94 11.14 53.47
N ILE A 133 -29.31 10.00 53.74
CA ILE A 133 -29.56 9.21 54.97
C ILE A 133 -29.33 10.07 56.22
N ARG A 134 -28.24 10.84 56.26
CA ARG A 134 -27.95 11.76 57.38
C ARG A 134 -29.05 12.82 57.55
N ILE A 135 -29.53 13.41 56.45
CA ILE A 135 -30.62 14.37 56.46
C ILE A 135 -31.90 13.73 56.98
N LEU A 136 -32.29 12.55 56.47
CA LEU A 136 -33.48 11.83 56.90
C LEU A 136 -33.42 11.50 58.40
N TYR A 137 -32.26 11.08 58.90
CA TYR A 137 -32.05 10.85 60.33
C TYR A 137 -32.24 12.12 61.16
N LEU A 138 -31.62 13.24 60.76
CA LEU A 138 -31.75 14.52 61.47
C LEU A 138 -33.19 15.04 61.44
N SER A 139 -33.91 14.88 60.32
CA SER A 139 -35.32 15.25 60.19
C SER A 139 -36.21 14.44 61.13
N LYS A 140 -35.99 13.13 61.21
CA LYS A 140 -36.73 12.25 62.14
C LYS A 140 -36.44 12.61 63.60
N ARG A 141 -35.18 12.90 63.93
CA ARG A 141 -34.78 13.35 65.28
C ARG A 141 -35.45 14.67 65.64
N LEU A 142 -35.45 15.63 64.72
CA LEU A 142 -36.11 16.93 64.90
C LEU A 142 -37.61 16.77 65.14
N GLN A 143 -38.28 15.92 64.35
CA GLN A 143 -39.71 15.64 64.53
C GLN A 143 -40.00 15.08 65.93
N GLY A 144 -39.17 14.16 66.44
CA GLY A 144 -39.29 13.66 67.81
C GLY A 144 -39.06 14.73 68.89
N GLN A 145 -38.10 15.64 68.69
CA GLN A 145 -37.84 16.76 69.61
C GLN A 145 -39.01 17.75 69.66
N LEU A 146 -39.67 18.02 68.53
CA LEU A 146 -40.83 18.90 68.47
C LEU A 146 -42.05 18.31 69.19
N GLN A 147 -42.19 16.98 69.23
CA GLN A 147 -43.25 16.31 70.01
C GLN A 147 -43.00 16.38 71.53
N GLY A 148 -41.77 16.65 71.97
CA GLY A 148 -41.40 16.82 73.38
C GLY A 148 -41.82 18.17 74.01
N GLY A 149 -42.46 19.04 73.24
CA GLY A 149 -42.98 20.34 73.71
C GLY A 149 -41.90 21.35 74.11
N SER A 150 -42.27 22.31 74.96
CA SER A 150 -41.42 23.48 75.29
C SER A 150 -40.05 23.14 75.87
N ARG A 151 -39.86 21.93 76.42
CA ARG A 151 -38.62 21.52 77.10
C ARG A 151 -37.48 21.16 76.14
N GLU A 152 -37.79 20.86 74.89
CA GLU A 152 -36.81 20.39 73.89
C GLU A 152 -36.51 21.44 72.79
N ILE A 153 -37.05 22.67 72.91
CA ILE A 153 -36.92 23.74 71.90
C ILE A 153 -35.45 24.05 71.55
N THR A 154 -34.58 24.15 72.55
CA THR A 154 -33.14 24.43 72.33
C THR A 154 -32.46 23.32 71.53
N LYS A 155 -32.83 22.06 71.79
CA LYS A 155 -32.29 20.90 71.06
C LYS A 155 -32.87 20.80 69.63
N ALA A 156 -34.13 21.19 69.45
CA ALA A 156 -34.75 21.30 68.13
C ALA A 156 -34.05 22.38 67.28
N ALA A 157 -33.77 23.55 67.87
CA ALA A 157 -33.01 24.62 67.20
C ALA A 157 -31.60 24.17 66.76
N GLN A 158 -30.90 23.40 67.62
CA GLN A 158 -29.62 22.81 67.25
C GLN A 158 -29.75 21.80 66.09
N SER A 159 -30.75 20.92 66.13
CA SER A 159 -31.02 19.98 65.04
C SER A 159 -31.32 20.68 63.72
N ILE A 160 -32.06 21.80 63.73
CA ILE A 160 -32.33 22.62 62.54
C ILE A 160 -31.04 23.21 61.95
N ASN A 161 -30.15 23.73 62.78
CA ASN A 161 -28.86 24.26 62.34
C ASN A 161 -27.98 23.18 61.69
N GLU A 162 -27.93 21.97 62.29
CA GLU A 162 -27.23 20.82 61.70
C GLU A 162 -27.84 20.40 60.36
N LEU A 163 -29.17 20.43 60.26
CA LEU A 163 -29.92 20.13 59.03
C LEU A 163 -29.57 21.14 57.93
N GLY A 164 -29.57 22.44 58.25
CA GLY A 164 -29.22 23.51 57.31
C GLY A 164 -27.80 23.35 56.75
N LYS A 165 -26.83 23.00 57.60
CA LYS A 165 -25.46 22.68 57.16
C LYS A 165 -25.42 21.46 56.25
N ALA A 166 -26.16 20.39 56.59
CA ALA A 166 -26.21 19.18 55.78
C ALA A 166 -26.81 19.42 54.38
N PHE A 167 -27.89 20.21 54.30
CA PHE A 167 -28.51 20.61 53.04
C PHE A 167 -27.60 21.51 52.20
N SER A 168 -26.95 22.51 52.81
CA SER A 168 -25.99 23.37 52.11
C SER A 168 -24.85 22.55 51.49
N LEU A 169 -24.29 21.60 52.24
CA LEU A 169 -23.24 20.71 51.75
C LEU A 169 -23.75 19.84 50.57
N LEU A 170 -24.96 19.28 50.68
CA LEU A 170 -25.60 18.47 49.62
C LEU A 170 -25.74 19.28 48.32
N VAL A 171 -26.30 20.49 48.39
CA VAL A 171 -26.50 21.37 47.23
C VAL A 171 -25.17 21.72 46.58
N PHE A 172 -24.15 22.07 47.37
CA PHE A 172 -22.82 22.38 46.87
C PHE A 172 -22.20 21.19 46.11
N THR A 173 -22.32 19.97 46.64
CA THR A 173 -21.80 18.76 45.99
C THR A 173 -22.59 18.38 44.74
N LEU A 174 -23.91 18.63 44.70
CA LEU A 174 -24.71 18.44 43.50
C LEU A 174 -24.25 19.38 42.37
N HIS A 175 -23.99 20.66 42.73
CA HIS A 175 -23.54 21.67 41.78
C HIS A 175 -22.13 21.39 41.25
N LEU A 176 -21.20 20.96 42.12
CA LEU A 176 -19.88 20.50 41.69
C LEU A 176 -19.95 19.27 40.78
N CYS A 177 -20.84 18.33 41.08
CA CYS A 177 -21.02 17.14 40.24
C CYS A 177 -21.55 17.52 38.85
N GLN A 178 -22.44 18.51 38.75
CA GLN A 178 -22.97 18.97 37.47
C GLN A 178 -21.89 19.64 36.61
N ALA A 179 -21.00 20.44 37.22
CA ALA A 179 -19.84 21.02 36.55
C ALA A 179 -18.85 19.93 36.07
N ALA A 180 -18.52 18.96 36.93
CA ALA A 180 -17.59 17.87 36.58
C ALA A 180 -18.10 16.97 35.44
N VAL A 181 -19.42 16.75 35.34
CA VAL A 181 -20.03 15.99 34.23
C VAL A 181 -19.94 16.76 32.91
N CYS A 182 -20.04 18.09 32.93
CA CYS A 182 -19.89 18.94 31.75
C CYS A 182 -18.45 18.94 31.21
N ASP A 183 -17.43 19.07 32.07
CA ASP A 183 -16.02 19.05 31.64
C ASP A 183 -15.61 17.69 31.07
N PHE A 184 -16.10 16.60 31.63
CA PHE A 184 -15.78 15.25 31.16
C PHE A 184 -16.38 14.92 29.78
N GLN A 185 -17.54 15.50 29.43
CA GLN A 185 -18.12 15.33 28.09
C GLN A 185 -17.28 16.01 27.00
N ILE A 186 -16.69 17.16 27.31
CA ILE A 186 -15.82 17.92 26.40
C ILE A 186 -14.53 17.12 26.13
N TYR A 187 -13.90 16.59 27.19
CA TYR A 187 -12.67 15.81 27.07
C TYR A 187 -12.87 14.50 26.28
N ARG A 188 -14.00 13.83 26.47
CA ARG A 188 -14.37 12.62 25.73
C ARG A 188 -14.59 12.88 24.23
N LYS A 189 -15.13 14.04 23.84
CA LYS A 189 -15.29 14.42 22.42
C LYS A 189 -13.93 14.70 21.76
N SER A 190 -13.04 15.44 22.44
CA SER A 190 -11.68 15.71 21.96
C SER A 190 -10.84 14.43 21.79
N PHE A 191 -10.88 13.50 22.75
CA PHE A 191 -10.11 12.26 22.68
C PHE A 191 -10.63 11.30 21.59
N ARG A 192 -11.96 11.26 21.38
CA ARG A 192 -12.56 10.44 20.30
C ARG A 192 -12.25 10.99 18.91
N PHE A 193 -12.06 12.30 18.77
CA PHE A 193 -11.63 12.93 17.53
C PHE A 193 -10.16 12.61 17.21
N LEU A 194 -9.28 12.66 18.23
CA LEU A 194 -7.85 12.38 18.07
C LEU A 194 -7.56 10.91 17.73
N MET A 195 -8.30 9.97 18.34
CA MET A 195 -8.14 8.53 18.12
C MET A 195 -8.79 7.98 16.83
N CYS A 196 -9.65 8.75 16.16
CA CYS A 196 -10.22 8.39 14.85
C CYS A 196 -9.41 8.96 13.69
N SER A 197 -8.48 9.89 13.96
CA SER A 197 -7.65 10.55 12.96
C SER A 197 -6.25 9.93 12.80
N MET A 198 -5.95 8.87 13.58
CA MET A 198 -4.78 7.99 13.47
C MET A 198 -5.22 6.58 13.10
#